data_AF-A0A957KMG0-F1
#
_entry.id   AF-A0A957KMG0-F1
#
_cell.length_a   1.000
_cell.length_b   1.000
_cell.length_c   1.000
_cell.angle_alpha   90.00
_cell.angle_beta   90.00
_cell.angle_gamma   90.00
#
_symmetry.space_group_name_H-M   'P 1'
#
loop_
_entity.id
_entity.type
_entity.pdbx_description
1 polymer ?
#
loop_
_entity_poly.entity_id
_entity_poly.type
_entity_poly.pdbx_seq_one_letter_code
_entity_poly.pdbx_strand_id
1 'polypeptide(L)'
;MSNLPPHARPQTAEPGETVVELSMISDAMAARLAQGDAEATAALARVVLVRLPRHLATYERLIQAAWLLKRWQEGEDWARRLLQADPGNAVAWRSLAFAVEQKGMRGAARAMWRRAFQSNPFDPDIRGGLMRTSLEIPDALALDGAALASLYLRAGRWSHAAAAYRTLANAAPKRLDFQVSWMVAAWQQGARQDAYQIARHLCRRSPHVLMAWVVLNALGDVDDKALARNPIRTMDPDGEFVRAWLRLPWDRTPTPLRVTLPETVLLAELSDVDLTG
;
A
#
# COMPACT_ATOMS: atom_id res chain seq x y z
N MET A 1 23.66 -20.59 -43.79
CA MET A 1 22.69 -21.12 -42.81
C MET A 1 22.84 -20.30 -41.53
N SER A 2 22.11 -19.18 -41.40
CA SER A 2 22.18 -18.30 -40.22
C SER A 2 20.89 -18.45 -39.42
N ASN A 3 21.01 -19.02 -38.23
CA ASN A 3 19.94 -19.15 -37.24
C ASN A 3 19.73 -17.80 -36.53
N LEU A 4 18.63 -17.12 -36.83
CA LEU A 4 18.10 -16.01 -36.03
C LEU A 4 17.07 -16.57 -35.03
N PRO A 5 17.06 -16.13 -33.76
CA PRO A 5 16.06 -16.56 -32.79
C PRO A 5 14.66 -16.03 -33.16
N PRO A 6 13.58 -16.75 -32.80
CA PRO A 6 12.24 -16.32 -33.16
C PRO A 6 11.87 -15.05 -32.40
N HIS A 7 11.53 -14.00 -33.16
CA HIS A 7 10.85 -12.83 -32.64
C HIS A 7 9.61 -13.27 -31.87
N ALA A 8 9.50 -12.87 -30.60
CA ALA A 8 8.30 -13.04 -29.81
C ALA A 8 7.15 -12.33 -30.54
N ARG A 9 6.20 -13.11 -31.06
CA ARG A 9 4.99 -12.59 -31.69
C ARG A 9 4.20 -11.78 -30.64
N PRO A 10 3.64 -10.61 -30.98
CA PRO A 10 2.63 -10.00 -30.12
C PRO A 10 1.49 -11.02 -29.97
N GLN A 11 1.23 -11.44 -28.73
CA GLN A 11 0.10 -12.31 -28.42
C GLN A 11 -1.18 -11.56 -28.84
N THR A 12 -1.74 -11.95 -29.97
CA THR A 12 -3.05 -11.50 -30.46
C THR A 12 -4.10 -11.79 -29.40
N ALA A 13 -4.96 -10.81 -29.10
CA ALA A 13 -6.06 -10.97 -28.14
C ALA A 13 -6.92 -12.19 -28.53
N GLU A 14 -7.25 -13.05 -27.56
CA GLU A 14 -8.21 -14.12 -27.80
C GLU A 14 -9.59 -13.53 -28.07
N PRO A 15 -10.42 -14.17 -28.93
CA PRO A 15 -11.77 -13.67 -29.21
C PRO A 15 -12.59 -13.58 -27.93
N GLY A 16 -12.89 -12.36 -27.47
CA GLY A 16 -13.64 -12.09 -26.24
C GLY A 16 -12.87 -11.33 -25.14
N GLU A 17 -11.62 -10.92 -25.39
CA GLU A 17 -10.85 -10.05 -24.50
C GLU A 17 -10.69 -8.63 -25.07
N THR A 18 -10.66 -7.64 -24.18
CA THR A 18 -10.31 -6.25 -24.49
C THR A 18 -9.21 -5.76 -23.55
N VAL A 19 -8.58 -4.65 -23.91
CA VAL A 19 -7.51 -4.02 -23.13
C VAL A 19 -8.07 -2.77 -22.45
N VAL A 20 -7.89 -2.68 -21.14
CA VAL A 20 -8.27 -1.52 -20.32
C VAL A 20 -7.07 -1.08 -19.49
N GLU A 21 -6.90 0.22 -19.27
CA GLU A 21 -5.84 0.73 -18.40
C GLU A 21 -6.12 0.39 -16.93
N LEU A 22 -5.11 -0.09 -16.21
CA LEU A 22 -5.21 -0.41 -14.77
C LEU A 22 -5.74 0.78 -13.96
N SER A 23 -5.36 2.01 -14.34
CA SER A 23 -5.84 3.22 -13.70
C SER A 23 -7.36 3.34 -13.74
N MET A 24 -8.02 2.98 -14.86
CA MET A 24 -9.47 3.05 -14.98
C MET A 24 -10.16 2.11 -13.99
N ILE A 25 -9.64 0.89 -13.84
CA ILE A 25 -10.16 -0.10 -12.87
C ILE A 25 -9.93 0.41 -11.44
N SER A 26 -8.78 1.03 -11.19
CA SER A 26 -8.42 1.57 -9.89
C SER A 26 -9.28 2.76 -9.45
N ASP A 27 -9.58 3.65 -10.40
CA ASP A 27 -10.48 4.78 -10.22
C ASP A 27 -11.92 4.31 -10.03
N ALA A 28 -12.36 3.29 -10.79
CA ALA A 28 -13.66 2.66 -10.61
C ALA A 28 -13.83 2.04 -9.22
N MET A 29 -12.83 1.29 -8.73
CA MET A 29 -12.83 0.77 -7.36
C MET A 29 -12.91 1.88 -6.31
N ALA A 30 -12.20 2.99 -6.51
CA ALA A 30 -12.24 4.12 -5.57
C ALA A 30 -13.62 4.79 -5.55
N ALA A 31 -14.25 5.00 -6.71
CA ALA A 31 -15.60 5.54 -6.82
C ALA A 31 -16.63 4.65 -6.14
N ARG A 32 -16.56 3.32 -6.35
CA ARG A 32 -17.46 2.35 -5.72
C ARG A 32 -17.32 2.30 -4.21
N LEU A 33 -16.09 2.36 -3.69
CA LEU A 33 -15.86 2.48 -2.25
C LEU A 33 -16.47 3.76 -1.66
N ALA A 34 -16.37 4.88 -2.38
CA ALA A 34 -16.97 6.14 -1.95
C ALA A 34 -18.51 6.09 -1.91
N GLN A 35 -19.12 5.32 -2.82
CA GLN A 35 -20.56 5.05 -2.86
C GLN A 35 -21.00 3.96 -1.86
N GLY A 36 -20.07 3.28 -1.19
CA GLY A 36 -20.35 2.17 -0.28
C GLY A 36 -20.57 0.82 -0.97
N ASP A 37 -20.40 0.74 -2.30
CA ASP A 37 -20.53 -0.48 -3.10
C ASP A 37 -19.25 -1.34 -2.99
N ALA A 38 -19.11 -1.98 -1.83
CA ALA A 38 -17.96 -2.80 -1.50
C ALA A 38 -17.94 -4.14 -2.25
N GLU A 39 -19.10 -4.67 -2.69
CA GLU A 39 -19.14 -5.92 -3.48
C GLU A 39 -18.62 -5.70 -4.90
N ALA A 40 -19.02 -4.62 -5.57
CA ALA A 40 -18.47 -4.27 -6.88
C ALA A 40 -16.96 -4.00 -6.80
N THR A 41 -16.52 -3.32 -5.72
CA THR A 41 -15.09 -3.14 -5.45
C THR A 41 -14.36 -4.48 -5.34
N ALA A 42 -14.90 -5.43 -4.57
CA ALA A 42 -14.31 -6.76 -4.44
C ALA A 42 -14.30 -7.53 -5.76
N ALA A 43 -15.32 -7.36 -6.61
CA ALA A 43 -15.36 -7.93 -7.95
C ALA A 43 -14.26 -7.39 -8.87
N LEU A 44 -14.13 -6.06 -8.95
CA LEU A 44 -13.07 -5.40 -9.73
C LEU A 44 -11.67 -5.77 -9.19
N ALA A 45 -11.52 -5.84 -7.88
CA ALA A 45 -10.27 -6.27 -7.25
C ALA A 45 -9.86 -7.69 -7.68
N ARG A 46 -10.81 -8.63 -7.81
CA ARG A 46 -10.52 -9.98 -8.34
C ARG A 46 -10.00 -9.92 -9.78
N VAL A 47 -10.60 -9.08 -10.64
CA VAL A 47 -10.12 -8.89 -12.03
C VAL A 47 -8.65 -8.51 -12.04
N VAL A 48 -8.25 -7.56 -11.20
CA VAL A 48 -6.85 -7.12 -11.08
C VAL A 48 -5.97 -8.25 -10.54
N LEU A 49 -6.34 -8.88 -9.42
CA LEU A 49 -5.47 -9.85 -8.74
C LEU A 49 -5.28 -11.17 -9.50
N VAL A 50 -6.17 -11.52 -10.43
CA VAL A 50 -5.94 -12.66 -11.35
C VAL A 50 -4.70 -12.41 -12.23
N ARG A 51 -4.48 -11.17 -12.67
CA ARG A 51 -3.37 -10.80 -13.57
C ARG A 51 -2.17 -10.23 -12.81
N LEU A 52 -2.42 -9.52 -11.70
CA LEU A 52 -1.42 -8.87 -10.86
C LEU A 52 -1.60 -9.31 -9.40
N PRO A 53 -1.18 -10.54 -9.03
CA PRO A 53 -1.49 -11.11 -7.71
C PRO A 53 -0.92 -10.34 -6.52
N ARG A 54 0.09 -9.48 -6.75
CA ARG A 54 0.81 -8.71 -5.72
C ARG A 54 0.50 -7.21 -5.75
N HIS A 55 -0.53 -6.78 -6.47
CA HIS A 55 -0.87 -5.38 -6.60
C HIS A 55 -1.33 -4.75 -5.28
N LEU A 56 -0.49 -3.88 -4.69
CA LEU A 56 -0.68 -3.38 -3.32
C LEU A 56 -1.85 -2.41 -3.20
N ALA A 57 -2.05 -1.55 -4.20
CA ALA A 57 -3.17 -0.62 -4.21
C ALA A 57 -4.54 -1.35 -4.22
N THR A 58 -4.61 -2.54 -4.82
CA THR A 58 -5.79 -3.41 -4.74
C THR A 58 -5.95 -4.08 -3.39
N TYR A 59 -4.85 -4.48 -2.72
CA TYR A 59 -4.93 -5.01 -1.35
C TYR A 59 -5.55 -3.99 -0.40
N GLU A 60 -5.16 -2.72 -0.49
CA GLU A 60 -5.71 -1.66 0.36
C GLU A 60 -7.22 -1.47 0.12
N ARG A 61 -7.66 -1.49 -1.14
CA ARG A 61 -9.09 -1.42 -1.51
C ARG A 61 -9.88 -2.62 -1.01
N LEU A 62 -9.32 -3.83 -1.07
CA LEU A 62 -9.95 -5.02 -0.51
C LEU A 62 -10.09 -4.95 1.01
N ILE A 63 -9.11 -4.39 1.72
CA ILE A 63 -9.22 -4.15 3.16
C ILE A 63 -10.38 -3.18 3.46
N GLN A 64 -10.50 -2.11 2.68
CA GLN A 64 -11.60 -1.14 2.82
C GLN A 64 -12.96 -1.74 2.48
N ALA A 65 -13.06 -2.54 1.41
CA ALA A 65 -14.27 -3.25 1.03
C ALA A 65 -14.69 -4.27 2.10
N ALA A 66 -13.75 -5.10 2.57
CA ALA A 66 -13.99 -6.07 3.64
C ALA A 66 -14.44 -5.39 4.94
N TRP A 67 -13.92 -4.19 5.24
CA TRP A 67 -14.38 -3.38 6.37
C TRP A 67 -15.85 -2.99 6.25
N LEU A 68 -16.26 -2.44 5.10
CA LEU A 68 -17.66 -2.05 4.82
C LEU A 68 -18.61 -3.26 4.87
N LEU A 69 -18.17 -4.41 4.35
CA LEU A 69 -18.94 -5.66 4.33
C LEU A 69 -18.89 -6.42 5.67
N LYS A 70 -18.16 -5.92 6.67
CA LYS A 70 -17.95 -6.60 7.96
C LYS A 70 -17.30 -7.98 7.83
N ARG A 71 -16.55 -8.22 6.75
CA ARG A 71 -15.81 -9.46 6.48
C ARG A 71 -14.44 -9.43 7.14
N TRP A 72 -14.41 -9.45 8.47
CA TRP A 72 -13.21 -9.20 9.27
C TRP A 72 -12.05 -10.17 8.99
N GLN A 73 -12.34 -11.44 8.75
CA GLN A 73 -11.31 -12.44 8.46
C GLN A 73 -10.66 -12.19 7.08
N GLU A 74 -11.44 -11.83 6.07
CA GLU A 74 -10.91 -11.45 4.76
C GLU A 74 -10.04 -10.17 4.88
N GLY A 75 -10.52 -9.17 5.62
CA GLY A 75 -9.76 -7.95 5.89
C GLY A 75 -8.47 -8.19 6.67
N GLU A 76 -8.44 -9.17 7.57
CA GLU A 76 -7.23 -9.59 8.28
C GLU A 76 -6.20 -10.21 7.33
N ASP A 77 -6.64 -11.10 6.44
CA ASP A 77 -5.76 -11.80 5.51
C ASP A 77 -5.07 -10.82 4.54
N TRP A 78 -5.84 -9.89 3.97
CA TRP A 78 -5.29 -8.83 3.11
C TRP A 78 -4.40 -7.86 3.89
N ALA A 79 -4.77 -7.49 5.11
CA ALA A 79 -3.95 -6.64 5.97
C ALA A 79 -2.58 -7.27 6.25
N ARG A 80 -2.53 -8.56 6.57
CA ARG A 80 -1.26 -9.28 6.81
C ARG A 80 -0.36 -9.27 5.57
N ARG A 81 -0.93 -9.44 4.37
CA ARG A 81 -0.18 -9.37 3.11
C ARG A 81 0.34 -7.96 2.83
N LEU A 82 -0.50 -6.95 3.00
CA LEU A 82 -0.11 -5.55 2.79
C LEU A 82 0.99 -5.12 3.76
N LEU A 83 0.93 -5.53 5.03
CA LEU A 83 1.95 -5.23 6.05
C LEU A 83 3.34 -5.84 5.76
N GLN A 84 3.43 -6.86 4.90
CA GLN A 84 4.73 -7.35 4.43
C GLN A 84 5.40 -6.35 3.48
N ALA A 85 4.61 -5.60 2.72
CA ALA A 85 5.08 -4.66 1.72
C ALA A 85 5.16 -3.21 2.21
N ASP A 86 4.24 -2.82 3.09
CA ASP A 86 4.23 -1.55 3.80
C ASP A 86 3.97 -1.79 5.30
N PRO A 87 5.03 -2.03 6.10
CA PRO A 87 4.90 -2.30 7.53
C PRO A 87 4.27 -1.16 8.35
N GLY A 88 4.18 0.05 7.79
CA GLY A 88 3.61 1.24 8.42
C GLY A 88 2.17 1.54 7.99
N ASN A 89 1.54 0.70 7.16
CA ASN A 89 0.24 0.98 6.58
C ASN A 89 -0.86 1.07 7.66
N ALA A 90 -1.47 2.25 7.81
CA ALA A 90 -2.47 2.52 8.84
C ALA A 90 -3.77 1.72 8.62
N VAL A 91 -4.21 1.58 7.37
CA VAL A 91 -5.44 0.88 7.00
C VAL A 91 -5.31 -0.62 7.33
N ALA A 92 -4.17 -1.21 7.01
CA ALA A 92 -3.89 -2.60 7.34
C ALA A 92 -3.79 -2.85 8.85
N TRP A 93 -3.07 -2.00 9.61
CA TRP A 93 -3.00 -2.13 11.06
C TRP A 93 -4.37 -1.97 11.73
N ARG A 94 -5.21 -1.04 11.25
CA ARG A 94 -6.60 -0.87 11.69
C ARG A 94 -7.42 -2.15 11.49
N SER A 95 -7.39 -2.72 10.29
CA SER A 95 -8.14 -3.94 9.96
C SER A 95 -7.71 -5.11 10.84
N LEU A 96 -6.39 -5.32 10.98
CA LEU A 96 -5.82 -6.36 11.83
C LEU A 96 -6.20 -6.15 13.30
N ALA A 97 -6.12 -4.92 13.80
CA ALA A 97 -6.48 -4.59 15.19
C ALA A 97 -7.95 -4.92 15.48
N PHE A 98 -8.85 -4.53 14.56
CA PHE A 98 -10.27 -4.80 14.70
C PHE A 98 -10.59 -6.29 14.66
N ALA A 99 -10.03 -7.05 13.71
CA ALA A 99 -10.24 -8.49 13.63
C ALA A 99 -9.78 -9.21 14.93
N VAL A 100 -8.65 -8.78 15.50
CA VAL A 100 -8.15 -9.32 16.78
C VAL A 100 -9.00 -8.87 17.97
N GLU A 101 -9.58 -7.67 17.93
CA GLU A 101 -10.55 -7.19 18.93
C GLU A 101 -11.81 -8.05 18.93
N GLN A 102 -12.35 -8.41 17.75
CA GLN A 102 -13.51 -9.29 17.62
C GLN A 102 -13.25 -10.71 18.16
N LYS A 103 -11.99 -11.15 18.20
CA LYS A 103 -11.56 -12.41 18.81
C LYS A 103 -11.41 -12.34 20.34
N GLY A 104 -11.79 -11.20 20.96
CA GLY A 104 -11.71 -10.98 22.40
C GLY A 104 -10.31 -10.65 22.93
N MET A 105 -9.30 -10.56 22.06
CA MET A 105 -7.89 -10.36 22.43
C MET A 105 -7.56 -8.86 22.59
N ARG A 106 -8.26 -8.17 23.51
CA ARG A 106 -8.20 -6.71 23.68
C ARG A 106 -6.79 -6.14 23.86
N GLY A 107 -5.92 -6.84 24.60
CA GLY A 107 -4.53 -6.41 24.81
C GLY A 107 -3.69 -6.40 23.52
N ALA A 108 -3.80 -7.47 22.72
CA ALA A 108 -3.14 -7.56 21.42
C ALA A 108 -3.71 -6.54 20.43
N ALA A 109 -5.04 -6.38 20.40
CA ALA A 109 -5.70 -5.37 19.58
C ALA A 109 -5.22 -3.96 19.91
N ARG A 110 -5.06 -3.61 21.20
CA ARG A 110 -4.55 -2.29 21.62
C ARG A 110 -3.17 -1.99 21.03
N ALA A 111 -2.26 -2.96 21.04
CA ALA A 111 -0.93 -2.78 20.47
C ALA A 111 -1.00 -2.50 18.95
N MET A 112 -1.92 -3.16 18.24
CA MET A 112 -2.14 -2.97 16.79
C MET A 112 -2.84 -1.64 16.51
N TRP A 113 -3.83 -1.24 17.30
CA TRP A 113 -4.44 0.09 17.24
C TRP A 113 -3.42 1.19 17.47
N ARG A 114 -2.48 0.99 18.39
CA ARG A 114 -1.37 1.93 18.62
C ARG A 114 -0.48 2.04 17.38
N ARG A 115 -0.18 0.93 16.67
CA ARG A 115 0.57 0.99 15.39
C ARG A 115 -0.18 1.78 14.32
N ALA A 116 -1.48 1.54 14.18
CA ALA A 116 -2.33 2.30 13.26
C ALA A 116 -2.32 3.80 13.60
N PHE A 117 -2.45 4.13 14.89
CA PHE A 117 -2.45 5.51 15.39
C PHE A 117 -1.12 6.23 15.17
N GLN A 118 0.01 5.56 15.39
CA GLN A 118 1.33 6.12 15.10
C GLN A 118 1.49 6.51 13.62
N SER A 119 0.84 5.78 12.71
CA SER A 119 0.85 6.12 11.29
C SER A 119 -0.20 7.17 10.92
N ASN A 120 -1.44 7.05 11.41
CA ASN A 120 -2.55 7.95 11.12
C ASN A 120 -3.34 8.39 12.38
N PRO A 121 -2.86 9.38 13.14
CA PRO A 121 -3.43 9.73 14.45
C PRO A 121 -4.77 10.47 14.40
N PHE A 122 -5.21 10.91 13.21
CA PHE A 122 -6.45 11.67 13.02
C PHE A 122 -7.58 10.84 12.41
N ASP A 123 -7.35 9.56 12.12
CA ASP A 123 -8.39 8.67 11.60
C ASP A 123 -9.42 8.34 12.70
N PRO A 124 -10.72 8.57 12.46
CA PRO A 124 -11.75 8.40 13.49
C PRO A 124 -11.90 6.93 13.93
N ASP A 125 -11.78 5.97 13.01
CA ASP A 125 -11.91 4.54 13.33
C ASP A 125 -10.72 4.08 14.20
N ILE A 126 -9.51 4.55 13.88
CA ILE A 126 -8.30 4.26 14.65
C ILE A 126 -8.39 4.84 16.06
N ARG A 127 -8.82 6.10 16.19
CA ARG A 127 -9.01 6.75 17.50
C ARG A 127 -10.08 6.03 18.31
N GLY A 128 -11.20 5.68 17.68
CA GLY A 128 -12.28 4.92 18.32
C GLY A 128 -11.82 3.55 18.82
N GLY A 129 -11.09 2.80 17.98
CA GLY A 129 -10.51 1.50 18.35
C GLY A 129 -9.51 1.60 19.49
N LEU A 130 -8.63 2.60 19.45
CA LEU A 130 -7.64 2.81 20.51
C LEU A 130 -8.30 3.22 21.83
N MET A 131 -9.31 4.11 21.82
CA MET A 131 -10.07 4.48 23.02
C MET A 131 -10.80 3.27 23.60
N ARG A 132 -11.53 2.52 22.77
CA ARG A 132 -12.28 1.34 23.21
C ARG A 132 -11.39 0.24 23.77
N THR A 133 -10.18 0.06 23.24
CA THR A 133 -9.27 -1.00 23.70
C THR A 133 -8.36 -0.57 24.84
N SER A 134 -8.18 0.73 25.07
CA SER A 134 -7.37 1.28 26.18
C SER A 134 -8.03 1.09 27.54
N LEU A 135 -7.21 1.14 28.59
CA LEU A 135 -7.67 1.15 30.00
C LEU A 135 -7.65 2.58 30.56
N GLU A 136 -6.72 3.40 30.09
CA GLU A 136 -6.53 4.79 30.49
C GLU A 136 -7.00 5.71 29.35
N ILE A 137 -8.22 6.21 29.45
CA ILE A 137 -8.87 6.99 28.39
C ILE A 137 -8.19 8.36 28.15
N PRO A 138 -7.76 9.13 29.18
CA PRO A 138 -7.16 10.45 28.96
C PRO A 138 -5.90 10.43 28.09
N ASP A 139 -5.05 9.42 28.28
CA ASP A 139 -3.75 9.31 27.59
C ASP A 139 -3.78 8.41 26.34
N ALA A 140 -4.91 7.74 26.09
CA ALA A 140 -5.04 6.82 24.96
C ALA A 140 -4.66 7.49 23.62
N LEU A 141 -5.05 8.75 23.44
CA LEU A 141 -4.84 9.51 22.21
C LEU A 141 -3.67 10.50 22.27
N ALA A 142 -2.81 10.40 23.29
CA ALA A 142 -1.59 11.21 23.34
C ALA A 142 -0.69 10.87 22.14
N LEU A 143 -0.22 11.91 21.45
CA LEU A 143 0.73 11.76 20.35
C LEU A 143 2.10 11.40 20.92
N ASP A 144 2.57 10.19 20.63
CA ASP A 144 3.93 9.78 20.96
C ASP A 144 4.94 10.25 19.89
N GLY A 145 6.23 10.00 20.12
CA GLY A 145 7.28 10.38 19.19
C GLY A 145 7.14 9.75 17.79
N ALA A 146 6.53 8.57 17.68
CA ALA A 146 6.30 7.91 16.40
C ALA A 146 5.13 8.56 15.63
N ALA A 147 4.07 8.94 16.33
CA ALA A 147 2.97 9.72 15.77
C ALA A 147 3.46 11.10 15.30
N LEU A 148 4.29 11.78 16.09
CA LEU A 148 4.88 13.06 15.68
C LEU A 148 5.80 12.90 14.46
N ALA A 149 6.63 11.85 14.41
CA ALA A 149 7.50 11.56 13.28
C ALA A 149 6.70 11.32 11.97
N SER A 150 5.55 10.63 12.06
CA SER A 150 4.70 10.40 10.89
C SER A 150 4.03 11.69 10.40
N LEU A 151 3.71 12.61 11.30
CA LEU A 151 3.22 13.95 10.94
C LEU A 151 4.30 14.76 10.21
N TYR A 152 5.55 14.74 10.66
CA TYR A 152 6.65 15.37 9.91
C TYR A 152 6.81 14.78 8.52
N LEU A 153 6.74 13.45 8.39
CA LEU A 153 6.85 12.75 7.11
C LEU A 153 5.73 13.18 6.15
N ARG A 154 4.48 13.16 6.62
CA ARG A 154 3.30 13.55 5.83
C ARG A 154 3.27 15.04 5.47
N ALA A 155 3.87 15.89 6.30
CA ALA A 155 4.01 17.32 6.04
C ALA A 155 5.20 17.66 5.12
N GLY A 156 5.91 16.65 4.59
CA GLY A 156 7.11 16.85 3.77
C GLY A 156 8.28 17.50 4.53
N ARG A 157 8.26 17.47 5.87
CA ARG A 157 9.34 17.97 6.72
C ARG A 157 10.44 16.91 6.83
N TRP A 158 11.05 16.57 5.70
CA TRP A 158 11.93 15.41 5.54
C TRP A 158 13.07 15.36 6.55
N SER A 159 13.70 16.49 6.87
CA SER A 159 14.80 16.52 7.85
C SER A 159 14.36 16.25 9.28
N HIS A 160 13.20 16.76 9.68
CA HIS A 160 12.65 16.47 11.00
C HIS A 160 12.18 15.01 11.08
N ALA A 161 11.54 14.52 10.02
CA ALA A 161 11.13 13.12 9.91
C ALA A 161 12.33 12.16 9.94
N ALA A 162 13.39 12.45 9.19
CA ALA A 162 14.60 11.62 9.13
C ALA A 162 15.30 11.57 10.50
N ALA A 163 15.44 12.72 11.17
CA ALA A 163 16.04 12.77 12.50
C ALA A 163 15.20 11.96 13.53
N ALA A 164 13.88 12.16 13.54
CA ALA A 164 12.99 11.46 14.46
C ALA A 164 12.92 9.94 14.17
N TYR A 165 12.80 9.53 12.91
CA TYR A 165 12.77 8.10 12.58
C TYR A 165 14.12 7.42 12.76
N ARG A 166 15.25 8.13 12.61
CA ARG A 166 16.57 7.58 12.96
C ARG A 166 16.66 7.22 14.43
N THR A 167 16.23 8.11 15.34
CA THR A 167 16.26 7.82 16.78
C THR A 167 15.31 6.67 17.13
N LEU A 168 14.11 6.65 16.54
CA LEU A 168 13.14 5.57 16.72
C LEU A 168 13.63 4.22 16.17
N ALA A 169 14.25 4.20 14.99
CA ALA A 169 14.79 2.98 14.37
C ALA A 169 15.97 2.42 15.18
N ASN A 170 16.82 3.28 15.74
CA ASN A 170 17.90 2.87 16.63
C ASN A 170 17.38 2.29 17.95
N ALA A 171 16.34 2.90 18.53
CA ALA A 171 15.72 2.42 19.77
C ALA A 171 14.93 1.11 19.58
N ALA A 172 14.34 0.91 18.39
CA ALA A 172 13.57 -0.29 18.09
C ALA A 172 13.94 -0.89 16.72
N PRO A 173 15.12 -1.55 16.58
CA PRO A 173 15.62 -2.03 15.29
C PRO A 173 14.71 -3.06 14.59
N LYS A 174 13.83 -3.74 15.34
CA LYS A 174 12.85 -4.69 14.78
C LYS A 174 11.65 -4.00 14.09
N ARG A 175 11.47 -2.69 14.26
CA ARG A 175 10.40 -1.89 13.65
C ARG A 175 10.76 -1.55 12.21
N LEU A 176 10.39 -2.42 11.28
CA LEU A 176 10.63 -2.18 9.85
C LEU A 176 9.96 -0.90 9.36
N ASP A 177 8.80 -0.54 9.91
CA ASP A 177 8.10 0.70 9.59
C ASP A 177 8.92 1.96 9.90
N PHE A 178 9.68 1.96 11.01
CA PHE A 178 10.58 3.08 11.32
C PHE A 178 11.77 3.15 10.37
N GLN A 179 12.33 2.00 10.00
CA GLN A 179 13.43 1.95 9.02
C GLN A 179 12.97 2.42 7.64
N VAL A 180 11.78 2.01 7.18
CA VAL A 180 11.20 2.45 5.91
C VAL A 180 10.96 3.95 5.91
N SER A 181 10.32 4.50 6.95
CA SER A 181 10.07 5.93 7.04
C SER A 181 11.36 6.75 7.16
N TRP A 182 12.37 6.26 7.88
CA TRP A 182 13.69 6.88 7.92
C TRP A 182 14.35 6.90 6.53
N MET A 183 14.41 5.75 5.87
CA MET A 183 14.98 5.58 4.53
C MET A 183 14.35 6.55 3.52
N VAL A 184 13.03 6.64 3.49
CA VAL A 184 12.34 7.52 2.55
C VAL A 184 12.54 8.99 2.93
N ALA A 185 12.45 9.35 4.20
CA ALA A 185 12.74 10.73 4.64
C ALA A 185 14.18 11.14 4.31
N ALA A 186 15.15 10.25 4.51
CA ALA A 186 16.55 10.46 4.16
C ALA A 186 16.73 10.65 2.65
N TRP A 187 16.02 9.85 1.84
CA TRP A 187 16.05 9.98 0.38
C TRP A 187 15.49 11.34 -0.07
N GLN A 188 14.32 11.73 0.43
CA GLN A 188 13.63 12.95 0.03
C GLN A 188 14.35 14.23 0.47
N GLN A 189 15.10 14.20 1.57
CA GLN A 189 15.96 15.33 1.96
C GLN A 189 17.31 15.38 1.23
N GLY A 190 17.62 14.41 0.36
CA GLY A 190 18.88 14.35 -0.38
C GLY A 190 20.04 13.64 0.34
N ALA A 191 19.81 12.99 1.49
CA ALA A 191 20.80 12.14 2.16
C ALA A 191 20.92 10.77 1.45
N ARG A 192 21.43 10.79 0.22
CA ARG A 192 21.42 9.65 -0.71
C ARG A 192 22.15 8.43 -0.17
N GLN A 193 23.29 8.61 0.50
CA GLN A 193 24.10 7.50 1.00
C GLN A 193 23.39 6.71 2.10
N ASP A 194 22.81 7.40 3.10
CA ASP A 194 22.05 6.78 4.17
C ASP A 194 20.84 6.02 3.61
N ALA A 195 20.06 6.69 2.75
CA ALA A 195 18.89 6.09 2.12
C ALA A 195 19.24 4.83 1.30
N TYR A 196 20.31 4.89 0.50
CA TYR A 196 20.79 3.76 -0.28
C TYR A 196 21.21 2.58 0.60
N GLN A 197 21.98 2.84 1.67
CA GLN A 197 22.42 1.79 2.59
C GLN A 197 21.23 1.10 3.26
N ILE A 198 20.24 1.86 3.73
CA ILE A 198 19.03 1.30 4.34
C ILE A 198 18.19 0.56 3.29
N ALA A 199 18.07 1.05 2.06
CA ALA A 199 17.33 0.39 0.99
C ALA A 199 17.96 -0.97 0.62
N ARG A 200 19.28 -0.99 0.38
CA ARG A 200 20.03 -2.22 0.11
C ARG A 200 19.99 -3.18 1.29
N HIS A 201 20.00 -2.64 2.51
CA HIS A 201 19.71 -3.41 3.71
C HIS A 201 18.30 -4.01 3.49
N LEU A 202 17.24 -3.21 3.48
CA LEU A 202 15.85 -3.46 3.08
C LEU A 202 15.65 -4.72 2.23
N CYS A 203 16.06 -4.60 0.98
CA CYS A 203 15.84 -5.58 -0.07
C CYS A 203 16.41 -6.97 0.24
N ARG A 204 17.51 -7.06 1.01
CA ARG A 204 18.15 -8.34 1.35
C ARG A 204 17.44 -9.11 2.47
N ARG A 205 16.93 -8.42 3.51
CA ARG A 205 16.26 -9.09 4.65
C ARG A 205 14.74 -9.11 4.54
N SER A 206 14.16 -8.18 3.80
CA SER A 206 12.70 -8.02 3.69
C SER A 206 12.34 -7.71 2.24
N PRO A 207 12.45 -8.71 1.34
CA PRO A 207 12.28 -8.52 -0.11
C PRO A 207 10.86 -8.15 -0.54
N HIS A 208 9.88 -8.18 0.39
CA HIS A 208 8.51 -7.77 0.13
C HIS A 208 8.29 -6.26 0.30
N VAL A 209 9.19 -5.55 0.99
CA VAL A 209 9.04 -4.11 1.27
C VAL A 209 9.20 -3.30 -0.02
N LEU A 210 8.11 -2.73 -0.54
CA LEU A 210 8.11 -2.03 -1.83
C LEU A 210 9.03 -0.81 -1.82
N MET A 211 8.90 0.06 -0.81
CA MET A 211 9.66 1.31 -0.77
C MET A 211 11.18 1.09 -0.74
N ALA A 212 11.66 -0.05 -0.24
CA ALA A 212 13.08 -0.38 -0.29
C ALA A 212 13.56 -0.56 -1.74
N TRP A 213 12.79 -1.26 -2.57
CA TRP A 213 13.08 -1.41 -4.00
C TRP A 213 12.96 -0.11 -4.76
N VAL A 214 11.97 0.73 -4.44
CA VAL A 214 11.79 2.05 -5.06
C VAL A 214 13.00 2.94 -4.83
N VAL A 215 13.47 3.04 -3.58
CA VAL A 215 14.67 3.81 -3.22
C VAL A 215 15.92 3.19 -3.86
N LEU A 216 16.04 1.86 -3.86
CA LEU A 216 17.16 1.16 -4.49
C LEU A 216 17.22 1.43 -6.00
N ASN A 217 16.08 1.42 -6.70
CA ASN A 217 15.99 1.76 -8.11
C ASN A 217 16.37 3.23 -8.39
N ALA A 218 16.01 4.14 -7.49
CA ALA A 218 16.31 5.56 -7.65
C ALA A 218 17.80 5.90 -7.41
N LEU A 219 18.45 5.21 -6.46
CA LEU A 219 19.76 5.57 -5.95
C LEU A 219 20.89 4.59 -6.32
N GLY A 220 20.55 3.35 -6.65
CA GLY A 220 21.51 2.28 -6.90
C GLY A 220 22.21 2.36 -8.26
N ASP A 221 23.15 1.45 -8.45
CA ASP A 221 23.84 1.24 -9.72
C ASP A 221 22.96 0.47 -10.73
N VAL A 222 23.55 0.07 -11.86
CA VAL A 222 22.84 -0.64 -12.93
C VAL A 222 22.29 -1.99 -12.47
N ASP A 223 23.04 -2.71 -11.63
CA ASP A 223 22.66 -4.02 -11.13
C ASP A 223 21.53 -3.91 -10.10
N ASP A 224 21.65 -2.96 -9.17
CA ASP A 224 20.62 -2.65 -8.18
C ASP A 224 19.28 -2.27 -8.86
N LYS A 225 19.33 -1.46 -9.93
CA LYS A 225 18.16 -1.12 -10.74
C LYS A 225 17.55 -2.32 -11.45
N ALA A 226 18.39 -3.21 -11.99
CA ALA A 226 17.93 -4.44 -12.63
C ALA A 226 17.21 -5.36 -11.63
N LEU A 227 17.75 -5.48 -10.41
CA LEU A 227 17.15 -6.25 -9.32
C LEU A 227 15.81 -5.66 -8.86
N ALA A 228 15.69 -4.33 -8.79
CA ALA A 228 14.48 -3.65 -8.33
C ALA A 228 13.31 -3.70 -9.35
N ARG A 229 13.59 -3.88 -10.65
CA ARG A 229 12.60 -3.84 -11.72
C ARG A 229 11.44 -4.81 -11.52
N ASN A 230 11.73 -6.09 -11.22
CA ASN A 230 10.68 -7.10 -11.09
C ASN A 230 9.82 -6.90 -9.83
N PRO A 231 10.40 -6.75 -8.61
CA PRO A 231 9.62 -6.46 -7.41
C PRO A 231 8.66 -5.26 -7.58
N ILE A 232 9.15 -4.13 -8.09
CA ILE A 232 8.32 -2.94 -8.33
C ILE A 232 7.19 -3.26 -9.31
N ARG A 233 7.51 -3.83 -10.49
CA ARG A 233 6.51 -4.15 -11.52
C ARG A 233 5.42 -5.10 -11.02
N THR A 234 5.73 -6.00 -10.09
CA THR A 234 4.72 -6.92 -9.55
C THR A 234 3.84 -6.32 -8.46
N MET A 235 4.36 -5.33 -7.72
CA MET A 235 3.69 -4.75 -6.55
C MET A 235 2.96 -3.44 -6.87
N ASP A 236 3.53 -2.62 -7.75
CA ASP A 236 3.05 -1.28 -8.10
C ASP A 236 3.48 -0.91 -9.54
N PRO A 237 2.98 -1.63 -10.57
CA PRO A 237 3.40 -1.44 -11.96
C PRO A 237 3.09 -0.05 -12.52
N ASP A 238 2.01 0.58 -12.06
CA ASP A 238 1.56 1.89 -12.52
C ASP A 238 1.95 3.04 -11.57
N GLY A 239 2.65 2.73 -10.48
CA GLY A 239 3.16 3.71 -9.52
C GLY A 239 2.11 4.33 -8.60
N GLU A 240 0.87 3.83 -8.60
CA GLU A 240 -0.21 4.40 -7.81
C GLU A 240 0.06 4.32 -6.31
N PHE A 241 0.54 3.16 -5.83
CA PHE A 241 0.79 2.94 -4.42
C PHE A 241 1.89 3.85 -3.90
N VAL A 242 3.01 3.96 -4.63
CA VAL A 242 4.11 4.88 -4.28
C VAL A 242 3.64 6.33 -4.28
N ARG A 243 2.83 6.74 -5.26
CA ARG A 243 2.24 8.08 -5.32
C ARG A 243 1.41 8.39 -4.08
N ALA A 244 0.52 7.45 -3.69
CA ALA A 244 -0.32 7.59 -2.51
C ALA A 244 0.50 7.63 -1.21
N TRP A 245 1.54 6.81 -1.13
CA TRP A 245 2.44 6.75 0.02
C TRP A 245 3.22 8.05 0.21
N LEU A 246 3.83 8.58 -0.86
CA LEU A 246 4.65 9.79 -0.82
C LEU A 246 3.82 11.08 -0.72
N ARG A 247 2.58 11.08 -1.21
CA ARG A 247 1.74 12.28 -1.38
C ARG A 247 2.42 13.36 -2.24
N LEU A 248 3.22 12.91 -3.21
CA LEU A 248 3.92 13.74 -4.17
C LEU A 248 3.51 13.29 -5.59
N PRO A 249 3.61 14.19 -6.59
CA PRO A 249 3.54 13.76 -7.99
C PRO A 249 4.54 12.63 -8.23
N TRP A 250 4.06 11.55 -8.84
CA TRP A 250 4.84 10.36 -9.17
C TRP A 250 4.41 9.89 -10.55
N ASP A 251 5.38 9.63 -11.40
CA ASP A 251 5.13 9.26 -12.79
C ASP A 251 4.37 7.94 -12.83
N ARG A 252 3.15 7.98 -13.37
CA ARG A 252 2.37 6.78 -13.62
C ARG A 252 2.76 6.19 -14.95
N THR A 253 2.98 4.88 -14.95
CA THR A 253 3.24 4.13 -16.19
C THR A 253 1.92 3.56 -16.70
N PRO A 254 1.52 3.86 -17.95
CA PRO A 254 0.39 3.18 -18.58
C PRO A 254 0.56 1.68 -18.46
N THR A 255 -0.45 1.02 -17.89
CA THR A 255 -0.39 -0.39 -17.52
C THR A 255 -1.63 -1.05 -18.11
N PRO A 256 -1.57 -1.46 -19.39
CA PRO A 256 -2.68 -2.11 -20.05
C PRO A 256 -2.93 -3.47 -19.42
N LEU A 257 -4.19 -3.73 -19.07
CA LEU A 257 -4.68 -4.99 -18.51
C LEU A 257 -5.64 -5.66 -19.50
N ARG A 258 -5.43 -6.95 -19.74
CA ARG A 258 -6.37 -7.77 -20.52
C ARG A 258 -7.52 -8.22 -19.64
N VAL A 259 -8.73 -7.85 -20.03
CA VAL A 259 -9.98 -8.19 -19.35
C VAL A 259 -10.96 -8.82 -20.34
N THR A 260 -11.78 -9.74 -19.86
CA THR A 260 -12.84 -10.38 -20.65
C THR A 260 -14.03 -9.43 -20.84
N LEU A 261 -14.84 -9.62 -21.88
CA LEU A 261 -16.03 -8.81 -22.11
C LEU A 261 -16.97 -8.73 -20.87
N PRO A 262 -17.26 -9.83 -20.13
CA PRO A 262 -18.06 -9.73 -18.89
C PRO A 262 -17.40 -8.85 -17.81
N GLU A 263 -16.08 -8.88 -17.67
CA GLU A 263 -15.35 -8.03 -16.71
C GLU A 263 -15.44 -6.54 -17.07
N THR A 264 -15.65 -6.20 -18.35
CA THR A 264 -15.83 -4.80 -18.77
C THR A 264 -17.15 -4.19 -18.29
N VAL A 265 -18.18 -5.01 -18.11
CA VAL A 265 -19.49 -4.55 -17.61
C VAL A 265 -19.36 -3.99 -16.19
N LEU A 266 -18.51 -4.61 -15.36
CA LEU A 266 -18.21 -4.14 -14.00
C LEU A 266 -17.60 -2.72 -13.98
N LEU A 267 -17.02 -2.26 -15.09
CA LEU A 267 -16.50 -0.90 -15.25
C LEU A 267 -17.56 0.08 -15.78
N ALA A 268 -18.46 -0.41 -16.65
CA ALA A 268 -19.43 0.42 -17.37
C ALA A 268 -20.58 0.92 -16.47
N GLU A 269 -20.91 0.20 -15.40
CA GLU A 269 -22.00 0.55 -14.46
C GLU A 269 -21.77 1.88 -13.68
N LEU A 270 -20.66 2.59 -13.88
CA LEU A 270 -20.46 3.96 -13.36
C LEU A 270 -21.06 5.05 -14.26
N SER A 271 -21.38 4.73 -15.51
CA SER A 271 -21.80 5.71 -16.53
C SER A 271 -23.28 6.10 -16.44
N ASP A 272 -24.11 5.27 -15.82
CA ASP A 272 -25.57 5.47 -15.77
C ASP A 272 -26.05 6.27 -14.54
N VAL A 273 -25.16 6.59 -13.60
CA VAL A 273 -25.55 7.30 -12.36
C VAL A 273 -25.40 8.82 -12.49
N ASP A 274 -24.67 9.33 -13.48
CA ASP A 274 -24.43 10.78 -13.68
C ASP A 274 -25.30 11.41 -14.81
N LEU A 275 -26.29 10.69 -15.36
CA LEU A 275 -27.23 11.24 -16.35
C LEU A 275 -28.67 11.40 -15.85
N THR A 276 -28.95 11.10 -14.58
CA THR A 276 -30.24 11.37 -13.95
C THR A 276 -30.04 11.83 -12.51
N GLY A 277 -29.72 13.11 -12.32
CA GLY A 277 -29.60 13.75 -11.00
C GLY A 277 -29.46 15.25 -11.09
#